data_AF-A0A7C6XC36-F1
#
_entry.id   AF-A0A7C6XC36-F1
#
_cell.length_a   1.000
_cell.length_b   1.000
_cell.length_c   1.000
_cell.angle_alpha   90.00
_cell.angle_beta   90.00
_cell.angle_gamma   90.00
#
_symmetry.space_group_name_H-M   'P 1'
#
loop_
_entity.id
_entity.type
_entity.pdbx_description
1 polymer ?
#
loop_
_entity_poly.entity_id
_entity_poly.type
_entity_poly.pdbx_seq_one_letter_code
_entity_poly.pdbx_strand_id
1 'polypeptide(L)'
;MSDVIIEPKVEGFARTYLLDSITDCLLTAEEPLKVSEIVAAIQHDGVFTSRLLRAAMESSDRFQMIDRRWMLAAPEVDLRRPLEANIESVLEHIGRPLAASQIAQQLAEGLGRPPDVLLSSVDQVLTGRDKYFVVGDRWGLTSWLLDLDDQDEEEILFRNFFLDEEELTRFREKMGSFSWDPGKPAESAARLLNKAGEPVPNKVLQFLAWEVMHRAFSPQEFFADLFAHEEVYFLSSGHWCGGDLIGEFNQTLE
;
A
#
# COMPACT_ATOMS: atom_id res chain seq x y z
N MET A 1 31.09 -17.01 6.99
CA MET A 1 29.72 -17.19 7.50
C MET A 1 29.48 -16.05 8.45
N SER A 2 29.08 -14.91 7.90
CA SER A 2 28.68 -13.74 8.68
C SER A 2 27.24 -13.97 9.09
N ASP A 3 26.99 -14.11 10.39
CA ASP A 3 25.64 -14.04 10.94
C ASP A 3 25.09 -12.66 10.59
N VAL A 4 24.22 -12.61 9.58
CA VAL A 4 23.43 -11.42 9.26
C VAL A 4 22.42 -11.30 10.39
N ILE A 5 22.69 -10.39 11.32
CA ILE A 5 21.72 -9.99 12.33
C ILE A 5 20.65 -9.21 11.57
N ILE A 6 19.58 -9.89 11.16
CA ILE A 6 18.44 -9.25 10.50
C ILE A 6 17.68 -8.47 11.58
N GLU A 7 17.53 -7.16 11.38
CA GLU A 7 16.78 -6.32 12.31
C GLU A 7 15.29 -6.72 12.31
N PRO A 8 14.62 -6.83 13.48
CA PRO A 8 13.21 -7.23 13.59
C PRO A 8 12.23 -6.40 12.75
N LYS A 9 12.62 -5.19 12.36
CA LYS A 9 11.86 -4.31 11.48
C LYS A 9 11.81 -4.83 10.04
N VAL A 10 12.90 -5.41 9.51
CA VAL A 10 12.98 -5.94 8.14
C VAL A 10 12.07 -7.16 7.99
N GLU A 11 12.04 -8.05 8.98
CA GLU A 11 11.15 -9.23 8.98
C GLU A 11 9.66 -8.83 8.95
N GLY A 12 9.27 -7.79 9.69
CA GLY A 12 7.92 -7.26 9.69
C GLY A 12 7.47 -6.75 8.31
N PHE A 13 8.35 -6.04 7.61
CA PHE A 13 8.05 -5.53 6.27
C PHE A 13 8.12 -6.63 5.19
N ALA A 14 9.05 -7.58 5.28
CA ALA A 14 9.09 -8.75 4.41
C ALA A 14 7.79 -9.57 4.53
N ARG A 15 7.29 -9.75 5.77
CA ARG A 15 5.99 -10.38 6.01
C ARG A 15 4.84 -9.55 5.41
N THR A 16 4.87 -8.22 5.57
CA THR A 16 3.84 -7.34 4.97
C THR A 16 3.84 -7.47 3.45
N TYR A 17 5.01 -7.47 2.81
CA TYR A 17 5.17 -7.68 1.38
C TYR A 17 4.58 -9.02 0.92
N LEU A 18 4.85 -10.11 1.66
CA LEU A 18 4.26 -11.42 1.39
C LEU A 18 2.73 -11.38 1.48
N LEU A 19 2.15 -10.81 2.54
CA LEU A 19 0.70 -10.72 2.71
C LEU A 19 0.07 -9.85 1.60
N ASP A 20 0.74 -8.79 1.18
CA ASP A 20 0.26 -7.93 0.10
C ASP A 20 0.27 -8.65 -1.25
N SER A 21 1.31 -9.44 -1.51
CA SER A 21 1.41 -10.28 -2.72
C SER A 21 0.28 -11.33 -2.77
N ILE A 22 -0.06 -11.94 -1.63
CA ILE A 22 -1.20 -12.85 -1.52
C ILE A 22 -2.51 -12.09 -1.72
N THR A 23 -2.62 -10.88 -1.15
CA THR A 23 -3.81 -10.02 -1.27
C THR A 23 -4.07 -9.67 -2.73
N ASP A 24 -3.06 -9.25 -3.49
CA ASP A 24 -3.19 -8.93 -4.92
C ASP A 24 -3.67 -10.13 -5.74
N CYS A 25 -3.14 -11.32 -5.45
CA CYS A 25 -3.60 -12.56 -6.06
C CYS A 25 -5.09 -12.81 -5.76
N LEU A 26 -5.52 -12.67 -4.51
CA LEU A 26 -6.90 -12.98 -4.11
C LEU A 26 -7.90 -11.89 -4.53
N LEU A 27 -7.48 -10.63 -4.66
CA LEU A 27 -8.31 -9.54 -5.17
C LEU A 27 -8.70 -9.71 -6.65
N THR A 28 -7.96 -10.52 -7.39
CA THR A 28 -8.25 -10.82 -8.81
C THR A 28 -8.95 -12.16 -9.01
N ALA A 29 -9.12 -12.93 -7.93
CA ALA A 29 -9.76 -14.24 -7.98
C ALA A 29 -11.30 -14.09 -7.95
N GLU A 30 -11.98 -14.79 -8.87
CA GLU A 30 -13.44 -14.89 -8.87
C GLU A 30 -13.95 -15.87 -7.80
N GLU A 31 -13.12 -16.85 -7.42
CA GLU A 31 -13.44 -17.89 -6.45
C GLU A 31 -12.28 -18.09 -5.44
N PRO A 32 -12.56 -18.62 -4.23
CA PRO A 32 -11.52 -18.98 -3.28
C PRO A 32 -10.46 -19.93 -3.89
N LEU A 33 -9.18 -19.67 -3.62
CA LEU A 33 -8.06 -20.39 -4.24
C LEU A 33 -7.42 -21.40 -3.28
N LYS A 34 -6.93 -22.52 -3.81
CA LYS A 34 -6.03 -23.41 -3.05
C LYS A 34 -4.67 -22.72 -2.89
N VAL A 35 -3.95 -23.06 -1.82
CA VAL A 35 -2.58 -22.56 -1.59
C VAL A 35 -1.67 -22.79 -2.79
N SER A 36 -1.76 -23.94 -3.46
CA SER A 36 -0.95 -24.24 -4.66
C SER A 36 -1.29 -23.36 -5.86
N GLU A 37 -2.55 -22.90 -5.96
CA GLU A 37 -2.99 -21.98 -7.02
C GLU A 37 -2.45 -20.58 -6.73
N ILE A 38 -2.46 -20.15 -5.46
CA ILE A 38 -1.86 -18.88 -5.03
C ILE A 38 -0.34 -18.88 -5.29
N VAL A 39 0.37 -19.94 -4.90
CA VAL A 39 1.83 -20.08 -5.18
C VAL A 39 2.12 -19.99 -6.68
N ALA A 40 1.28 -20.56 -7.53
CA ALA A 40 1.49 -20.55 -8.98
C ALA A 40 1.16 -19.18 -9.61
N ALA A 41 0.28 -18.40 -8.99
CA ALA A 41 -0.15 -17.10 -9.48
C ALA A 41 0.77 -15.96 -9.06
N ILE A 42 1.33 -16.01 -7.84
CA ILE A 42 2.34 -15.06 -7.41
C ILE A 42 3.62 -15.40 -8.18
N GLN A 43 4.04 -14.52 -9.09
CA GLN A 43 5.26 -14.72 -9.86
C GLN A 43 6.47 -14.37 -8.99
N HIS A 44 7.02 -15.38 -8.36
CA HIS A 44 8.23 -15.28 -7.56
C HIS A 44 9.16 -16.42 -7.97
N ASP A 45 10.48 -16.20 -7.97
CA ASP A 45 11.47 -17.17 -8.47
C ASP A 45 11.66 -18.41 -7.56
N GLY A 46 10.58 -18.98 -7.01
CA GLY A 46 10.58 -20.18 -6.17
C GLY A 46 10.62 -19.93 -4.66
N VAL A 47 10.98 -18.73 -4.22
CA VAL A 47 10.97 -18.20 -2.84
C VAL A 47 9.72 -18.58 -2.02
N PHE A 48 8.53 -18.20 -2.47
CA PHE A 48 7.26 -18.46 -1.83
C PHE A 48 6.82 -19.92 -1.95
N THR A 49 6.98 -20.65 -0.85
CA THR A 49 6.51 -22.04 -0.74
C THR A 49 5.08 -22.12 -0.20
N SER A 50 4.38 -23.21 -0.52
CA SER A 50 3.04 -23.49 0.04
C SER A 50 3.02 -23.50 1.58
N ARG A 51 4.13 -23.89 2.21
CA ARG A 51 4.25 -23.92 3.68
C ARG A 51 4.31 -22.50 4.24
N LEU A 52 5.13 -21.64 3.63
CA LEU A 52 5.27 -20.24 4.01
C LEU A 52 3.93 -19.49 3.85
N LEU A 53 3.32 -19.58 2.66
CA LEU A 53 2.04 -18.92 2.38
C LEU A 53 0.96 -19.31 3.36
N ARG A 54 0.83 -20.61 3.64
CA ARG A 54 -0.12 -21.12 4.62
C ARG A 54 0.12 -20.52 6.00
N ALA A 55 1.36 -20.56 6.49
CA ALA A 55 1.70 -20.00 7.80
C ALA A 55 1.43 -18.49 7.87
N ALA A 56 1.74 -17.75 6.80
CA ALA A 56 1.50 -16.32 6.71
C ALA A 56 -0.01 -15.97 6.73
N MET A 57 -0.82 -16.69 5.94
CA MET A 57 -2.28 -16.49 5.93
C MET A 57 -2.94 -16.92 7.26
N GLU A 58 -2.52 -18.04 7.86
CA GLU A 58 -3.05 -18.51 9.14
C GLU A 58 -2.73 -17.56 10.31
N SER A 59 -1.72 -16.69 10.16
CA SER A 59 -1.32 -15.70 11.16
C SER A 59 -1.83 -14.29 10.85
N SER A 60 -2.75 -14.12 9.91
CA SER A 60 -3.29 -12.82 9.52
C SER A 60 -4.81 -12.86 9.37
N ASP A 61 -5.48 -11.93 10.05
CA ASP A 61 -6.94 -11.78 9.99
C ASP A 61 -7.45 -11.27 8.62
N ARG A 62 -6.54 -10.94 7.69
CA ARG A 62 -6.86 -10.53 6.31
C ARG A 62 -7.39 -11.69 5.46
N PHE A 63 -7.15 -12.94 5.89
CA PHE A 63 -7.48 -14.12 5.11
C PHE A 63 -8.40 -15.05 5.87
N GLN A 64 -9.30 -15.70 5.14
CA GLN A 64 -10.17 -16.73 5.68
C GLN A 64 -10.11 -17.98 4.82
N MET A 65 -10.26 -19.14 5.48
CA MET A 65 -10.28 -20.43 4.82
C MET A 65 -11.71 -20.99 4.78
N ILE A 66 -12.22 -21.26 3.58
CA ILE A 66 -13.51 -21.89 3.32
C ILE A 66 -13.27 -23.13 2.46
N ASP A 67 -13.74 -24.30 2.92
CA ASP A 67 -13.59 -25.57 2.21
C ASP A 67 -12.17 -25.87 1.70
N ARG A 68 -11.16 -25.58 2.54
CA ARG A 68 -9.71 -25.73 2.26
C ARG A 68 -9.17 -24.83 1.14
N ARG A 69 -9.93 -23.80 0.76
CA ARG A 69 -9.54 -22.71 -0.14
C ARG A 69 -9.47 -21.42 0.66
N TRP A 70 -8.65 -20.49 0.19
CA TRP A 70 -8.38 -19.21 0.81
C TRP A 70 -9.03 -18.11 0.00
N MET A 71 -9.56 -17.12 0.71
CA MET A 71 -10.04 -15.87 0.15
C MET A 71 -9.72 -14.74 1.14
N LEU A 72 -9.92 -13.50 0.71
CA LEU A 72 -9.85 -12.37 1.61
C LEU A 72 -11.00 -12.44 2.62
N ALA A 73 -10.69 -12.13 3.87
CA ALA A 73 -11.71 -11.89 4.87
C ALA A 73 -12.48 -10.63 4.47
N ALA A 74 -13.81 -10.69 4.51
CA ALA A 74 -14.62 -9.52 4.24
C ALA A 74 -14.33 -8.44 5.31
N PRO A 75 -14.18 -7.16 4.93
CA PRO A 75 -14.05 -6.09 5.90
C PRO A 75 -15.30 -6.00 6.77
N GLU A 76 -15.15 -5.51 7.99
CA GLU A 76 -16.32 -5.25 8.84
C GLU A 76 -17.18 -4.15 8.21
N VAL A 77 -18.44 -4.48 7.92
CA VAL A 77 -19.40 -3.57 7.30
C VAL A 77 -20.44 -3.14 8.34
N ASP A 78 -20.60 -1.84 8.52
CA ASP A 78 -21.66 -1.28 9.36
C ASP A 78 -22.85 -0.84 8.48
N LEU A 79 -23.91 -1.66 8.50
CA LEU A 79 -25.16 -1.40 7.75
C LEU A 79 -25.87 -0.10 8.18
N ARG A 80 -25.50 0.48 9.32
CA ARG A 80 -26.05 1.76 9.81
C ARG A 80 -25.30 2.96 9.22
N ARG A 81 -24.11 2.74 8.67
CA ARG A 81 -23.30 3.79 8.06
C ARG A 81 -23.59 3.91 6.56
N PRO A 82 -23.37 5.11 5.97
CA PRO A 82 -23.44 5.28 4.53
C PRO A 82 -22.47 4.35 3.79
N LEU A 83 -22.79 3.99 2.54
CA LEU A 83 -21.91 3.20 1.65
C LEU A 83 -20.49 3.77 1.61
N GLU A 84 -20.40 5.09 1.56
CA GLU A 84 -19.18 5.87 1.61
C GLU A 84 -18.23 5.52 2.77
N ALA A 85 -18.74 5.32 3.99
CA ALA A 85 -17.91 4.94 5.13
C ALA A 85 -17.43 3.48 5.03
N ASN A 86 -18.26 2.60 4.46
CA ASN A 86 -17.87 1.20 4.24
C ASN A 86 -16.81 1.10 3.13
N ILE A 87 -16.84 1.97 2.11
CA ILE A 87 -15.78 2.08 1.10
C ILE A 87 -14.46 2.49 1.75
N GLU A 88 -14.48 3.48 2.66
CA GLU A 88 -13.28 3.87 3.42
C GLU A 88 -12.74 2.69 4.23
N SER A 89 -13.60 1.97 4.95
CA SER A 89 -13.18 0.80 5.73
C SER A 89 -12.55 -0.29 4.86
N VAL A 90 -13.02 -0.51 3.62
CA VAL A 90 -12.38 -1.43 2.67
C VAL A 90 -10.98 -0.94 2.29
N LEU A 91 -10.86 0.33 1.91
CA LEU A 91 -9.57 0.92 1.50
C LEU A 91 -8.57 0.92 2.66
N GLU A 92 -9.00 1.21 3.88
CA GLU A 92 -8.18 1.14 5.10
C GLU A 92 -7.78 -0.30 5.43
N HIS A 93 -8.72 -1.24 5.31
CA HIS A 93 -8.46 -2.66 5.60
C HIS A 93 -7.40 -3.24 4.66
N ILE A 94 -7.47 -2.89 3.37
CA ILE A 94 -6.49 -3.35 2.38
C ILE A 94 -5.21 -2.49 2.39
N GLY A 95 -5.33 -1.20 2.70
CA GLY A 95 -4.20 -0.26 2.81
C GLY A 95 -3.54 0.11 1.49
N ARG A 96 -4.16 -0.20 0.34
CA ARG A 96 -3.59 0.02 -1.00
C ARG A 96 -4.68 0.44 -2.00
N PRO A 97 -4.32 1.13 -3.11
CA PRO A 97 -5.29 1.53 -4.11
C PRO A 97 -6.01 0.34 -4.78
N LEU A 98 -7.32 0.43 -4.89
CA LEU A 98 -8.19 -0.64 -5.42
C LEU A 98 -9.02 -0.17 -6.61
N ALA A 99 -9.28 -1.06 -7.56
CA ALA A 99 -10.29 -0.83 -8.57
C ALA A 99 -11.69 -0.82 -7.95
N ALA A 100 -12.62 -0.06 -8.52
CA ALA A 100 -13.99 0.01 -8.01
C ALA A 100 -14.70 -1.37 -7.98
N SER A 101 -14.40 -2.23 -8.95
CA SER A 101 -14.87 -3.63 -8.98
C SER A 101 -14.38 -4.44 -7.78
N GLN A 102 -13.13 -4.25 -7.38
CA GLN A 102 -12.54 -4.92 -6.21
C GLN A 102 -13.20 -4.43 -4.93
N ILE A 103 -13.42 -3.13 -4.79
CA ILE A 103 -14.15 -2.54 -3.65
C ILE A 103 -15.57 -3.12 -3.58
N ALA A 104 -16.28 -3.16 -4.70
CA ALA A 104 -17.63 -3.73 -4.77
C ALA A 104 -17.66 -5.22 -4.38
N GLN A 105 -16.65 -5.99 -4.80
CA GLN A 105 -16.52 -7.41 -4.43
C GLN A 105 -16.33 -7.58 -2.92
N GLN A 106 -15.49 -6.75 -2.28
CA GLN A 106 -15.26 -6.82 -0.83
C GLN A 106 -16.51 -6.43 -0.01
N LEU A 107 -17.32 -5.51 -0.53
CA LEU A 107 -18.55 -5.06 0.12
C LEU A 107 -19.74 -6.00 -0.06
N ALA A 108 -19.72 -6.86 -1.08
CA ALA A 108 -20.87 -7.64 -1.52
C ALA A 108 -21.44 -8.56 -0.43
N GLU A 109 -20.56 -9.28 0.26
CA GLU A 109 -20.94 -10.20 1.33
C GLU A 109 -21.53 -9.43 2.53
N GLY A 110 -20.83 -8.41 3.02
CA GLY A 110 -21.25 -7.63 4.18
C GLY A 110 -22.54 -6.84 3.97
N LEU A 111 -22.78 -6.33 2.75
CA LEU A 111 -24.01 -5.61 2.40
C LEU A 111 -25.15 -6.53 1.92
N GLY A 112 -24.88 -7.82 1.68
CA GLY A 112 -25.84 -8.77 1.12
C GLY A 112 -26.34 -8.38 -0.28
N ARG A 113 -25.48 -7.77 -1.09
CA ARG A 113 -25.81 -7.28 -2.44
C ARG A 113 -24.81 -7.80 -3.46
N PRO A 114 -25.23 -8.22 -4.67
CA PRO A 114 -24.31 -8.64 -5.72
C PRO A 114 -23.29 -7.54 -6.10
N PRO A 115 -22.01 -7.90 -6.41
CA PRO A 115 -20.97 -6.94 -6.76
C PRO A 115 -21.32 -6.03 -7.95
N ASP A 116 -21.97 -6.57 -8.98
CA ASP A 116 -22.39 -5.85 -10.19
C ASP A 116 -23.41 -4.74 -9.88
N VAL A 117 -24.31 -5.00 -8.94
CA VAL A 117 -25.27 -4.00 -8.45
C VAL A 117 -24.55 -2.90 -7.65
N LEU A 118 -23.58 -3.29 -6.82
CA LEU A 118 -22.81 -2.35 -5.98
C LEU A 118 -21.86 -1.47 -6.79
N LEU A 119 -21.26 -1.99 -7.86
CA LEU A 119 -20.25 -1.30 -8.66
C LEU A 119 -20.68 0.11 -9.08
N SER A 120 -21.88 0.23 -9.64
CA SER A 120 -22.42 1.54 -10.05
C SER A 120 -22.54 2.55 -8.90
N SER A 121 -22.88 2.07 -7.70
CA SER A 121 -22.99 2.92 -6.51
C SER A 121 -21.62 3.28 -5.95
N VAL A 122 -20.66 2.36 -6.01
CA VAL A 122 -19.26 2.59 -5.61
C VAL A 122 -18.63 3.64 -6.52
N ASP A 123 -18.75 3.49 -7.83
CA ASP A 123 -18.23 4.45 -8.81
C ASP A 123 -18.79 5.86 -8.59
N GLN A 124 -20.09 5.97 -8.34
CA GLN A 124 -20.74 7.26 -8.06
C GLN A 124 -20.20 7.92 -6.79
N VAL A 125 -19.91 7.14 -5.74
CA VAL A 125 -19.37 7.68 -4.49
C VAL A 125 -17.91 8.11 -4.67
N LEU A 126 -17.09 7.29 -5.34
CA LEU A 126 -15.68 7.56 -5.56
C LEU A 126 -15.46 8.83 -6.40
N THR A 127 -16.26 8.99 -7.46
CA THR A 127 -16.16 10.16 -8.37
C THR A 127 -16.77 11.44 -7.80
N GLY A 128 -17.66 11.33 -6.80
CA GLY A 128 -18.42 12.47 -6.27
C GLY A 128 -17.82 13.12 -5.03
N ARG A 129 -16.67 12.66 -4.52
CA ARG A 129 -16.11 13.09 -3.24
C ARG A 129 -14.61 13.36 -3.33
N ASP A 130 -14.17 14.46 -2.74
CA ASP A 130 -12.76 14.90 -2.75
C ASP A 130 -11.85 14.09 -1.80
N LYS A 131 -12.39 13.11 -1.10
CA LYS A 131 -11.65 12.27 -0.15
C LYS A 131 -10.96 11.05 -0.78
N TYR A 132 -11.22 10.83 -2.07
CA TYR A 132 -10.62 9.76 -2.84
C TYR A 132 -9.72 10.36 -3.92
N PHE A 133 -8.56 9.74 -4.15
CA PHE A 133 -7.70 10.05 -5.27
C PHE A 133 -7.64 8.86 -6.22
N VAL A 134 -7.32 9.13 -7.49
CA VAL A 134 -7.24 8.10 -8.54
C VAL A 134 -5.79 7.93 -9.01
N VAL A 135 -5.40 6.67 -9.23
CA VAL A 135 -4.12 6.25 -9.83
C VAL A 135 -4.42 5.18 -10.87
N GLY A 136 -4.29 5.52 -12.15
CA GLY A 136 -4.74 4.65 -13.23
C GLY A 136 -6.24 4.40 -13.14
N ASP A 137 -6.64 3.15 -12.91
CA ASP A 137 -8.03 2.71 -12.68
C ASP A 137 -8.35 2.40 -11.21
N ARG A 138 -7.44 2.75 -10.29
CA ARG A 138 -7.52 2.43 -8.87
C ARG A 138 -7.74 3.68 -8.03
N TRP A 139 -8.36 3.48 -6.89
CA TRP A 139 -8.76 4.52 -5.95
C TRP A 139 -8.07 4.33 -4.60
N GLY A 140 -7.55 5.41 -4.05
CA GLY A 140 -7.00 5.47 -2.69
C GLY A 140 -7.63 6.61 -1.89
N LEU A 141 -7.26 6.73 -0.62
CA LEU A 141 -7.75 7.78 0.28
C LEU A 141 -6.84 8.99 0.26
N THR A 142 -7.38 10.21 0.10
CA THR A 142 -6.55 11.43 0.12
C THR A 142 -5.82 11.62 1.45
N SER A 143 -6.32 11.02 2.54
CA SER A 143 -5.63 10.97 3.83
C SER A 143 -4.25 10.29 3.78
N TRP A 144 -3.98 9.46 2.76
CA TRP A 144 -2.66 8.85 2.53
C TRP A 144 -1.66 9.83 1.95
N LEU A 145 -2.14 10.88 1.27
CA LEU A 145 -1.31 11.90 0.63
C LEU A 145 -0.88 12.97 1.63
N LEU A 146 0.15 13.71 1.26
CA LEU A 146 0.58 14.90 1.98
C LEU A 146 -0.49 16.00 1.83
N ASP A 147 -1.03 16.45 2.95
CA ASP A 147 -1.97 17.57 3.00
C ASP A 147 -1.19 18.88 2.81
N LEU A 148 -1.51 19.60 1.74
CA LEU A 148 -0.90 20.87 1.33
C LEU A 148 -1.93 22.00 1.22
N ASP A 149 -3.06 21.89 1.95
CA ASP A 149 -4.08 22.95 1.98
C ASP A 149 -3.50 24.31 2.42
N ASP A 150 -2.42 24.30 3.21
CA ASP A 150 -1.62 25.48 3.55
C ASP A 150 -0.24 25.41 2.87
N GLN A 151 0.32 26.57 2.52
CA GLN A 151 1.67 26.68 1.93
C GLN A 151 2.76 26.98 2.95
N ASP A 152 2.39 27.17 4.22
CA ASP A 152 3.35 27.33 5.31
C ASP A 152 3.89 25.96 5.77
N GLU A 153 5.21 25.85 5.89
CA GLU A 153 5.88 24.59 6.28
C GLU A 153 5.49 24.15 7.69
N GLU A 154 5.33 25.08 8.64
CA GLU A 154 4.97 24.73 10.02
C GLU A 154 3.56 24.13 10.08
N GLU A 155 2.62 24.68 9.29
CA GLU A 155 1.26 24.13 9.15
C GLU A 155 1.24 22.76 8.45
N ILE A 156 2.05 22.57 7.40
CA ILE A 156 2.19 21.27 6.73
C ILE A 156 2.75 20.23 7.70
N LEU A 157 3.79 20.59 8.46
CA LEU A 157 4.38 19.71 9.48
C LEU A 157 3.36 19.35 10.55
N PHE A 158 2.62 20.34 11.05
CA PHE A 158 1.57 20.11 12.04
C PHE A 158 0.46 19.19 11.53
N ARG A 159 -0.07 19.42 10.33
CA ARG A 159 -1.19 18.61 9.79
C ARG A 159 -0.80 17.18 9.47
N ASN A 160 0.43 16.96 9.01
CA ASN A 160 0.86 15.67 8.50
C ASN A 160 1.69 14.85 9.49
N PHE A 161 2.41 15.48 10.40
CA PHE A 161 3.44 14.83 11.23
C PHE A 161 3.35 15.17 12.71
N PHE A 162 2.23 15.72 13.21
CA PHE A 162 2.09 16.05 14.64
C PHE A 162 2.44 14.91 15.61
N LEU A 163 2.23 13.65 15.20
CA LEU A 163 2.58 12.47 15.99
C LEU A 163 3.86 11.76 15.52
N ASP A 164 4.42 12.14 14.36
CA ASP A 164 5.44 11.38 13.63
C ASP A 164 6.68 12.24 13.27
N GLU A 165 6.86 13.38 13.93
CA GLU A 165 7.96 14.33 13.66
C GLU A 165 9.36 13.70 13.84
N GLU A 166 9.50 12.78 14.80
CA GLU A 166 10.75 12.04 15.04
C GLU A 166 11.13 11.18 13.83
N GLU A 167 10.15 10.56 13.17
CA GLU A 167 10.40 9.72 12.00
C GLU A 167 10.78 10.56 10.79
N LEU A 168 10.10 11.68 10.57
CA LEU A 168 10.48 12.63 9.53
C LEU A 168 11.92 13.13 9.73
N THR A 169 12.28 13.48 10.96
CA THR A 169 13.63 13.95 11.30
C THR A 169 14.69 12.87 11.03
N ARG A 170 14.43 11.62 11.44
CA ARG A 170 15.29 10.46 11.15
C ARG A 170 15.58 10.33 9.66
N PHE A 171 14.54 10.38 8.83
CA PHE A 171 14.70 10.24 7.38
C PHE A 171 15.37 11.46 6.74
N ARG A 172 15.04 12.69 7.16
CA ARG A 172 15.75 13.91 6.72
C ARG A 172 17.25 13.80 6.96
N GLU A 173 17.66 13.39 8.16
CA GLU A 173 19.08 13.20 8.51
C GLU A 173 19.74 12.07 7.71
N LYS A 174 19.05 10.92 7.59
CA LYS A 174 19.56 9.75 6.86
C LYS A 174 19.76 10.05 5.38
N MET A 175 18.83 10.75 4.75
CA MET A 175 18.90 11.05 3.33
C MET A 175 19.92 12.16 3.03
N GLY A 176 20.13 13.06 3.99
CA GLY A 176 21.10 14.15 3.92
C GLY A 176 20.91 15.00 2.66
N SER A 177 22.00 15.44 2.03
CA SER A 177 21.96 16.19 0.77
C SER A 177 21.72 15.29 -0.44
N PHE A 178 20.63 14.50 -0.44
CA PHE A 178 20.21 13.74 -1.60
C PHE A 178 19.84 14.68 -2.76
N SER A 179 20.38 14.41 -3.95
CA SER A 179 20.13 15.22 -5.14
C SER A 179 18.84 14.76 -5.81
N TRP A 180 17.76 15.46 -5.53
CA TRP A 180 16.51 15.35 -6.26
C TRP A 180 16.64 15.96 -7.66
N ASP A 181 16.05 15.31 -8.66
CA ASP A 181 15.80 15.89 -9.98
C ASP A 181 14.34 16.36 -10.03
N PRO A 182 14.06 17.69 -9.97
CA PRO A 182 12.70 18.21 -10.02
C PRO A 182 11.95 17.88 -11.31
N GLY A 183 12.66 17.58 -12.41
CA GLY A 183 12.03 17.16 -13.65
C GLY A 183 11.60 15.69 -13.66
N LYS A 184 12.09 14.90 -12.70
CA LYS A 184 11.86 13.46 -12.59
C LYS A 184 11.75 13.02 -11.13
N PRO A 185 10.69 13.43 -10.43
CA PRO A 185 10.59 13.21 -9.00
C PRO A 185 10.39 11.73 -8.64
N ALA A 186 9.63 10.96 -9.42
CA ALA A 186 9.45 9.52 -9.17
C ALA A 186 10.76 8.72 -9.35
N GLU A 187 11.54 8.97 -10.41
CA GLU A 187 12.87 8.34 -10.58
C GLU A 187 13.82 8.74 -9.43
N SER A 188 13.76 10.00 -8.98
CA SER A 188 14.53 10.45 -7.83
C SER A 188 14.14 9.74 -6.53
N ALA A 189 12.84 9.55 -6.32
CA ALA A 189 12.30 8.83 -5.18
C ALA A 189 12.68 7.34 -5.20
N ALA A 190 12.64 6.67 -6.35
CA ALA A 190 13.09 5.28 -6.48
C ALA A 190 14.58 5.13 -6.08
N ARG A 191 15.46 6.01 -6.56
CA ARG A 191 16.87 6.06 -6.14
C ARG A 191 17.03 6.35 -4.65
N LEU A 192 16.19 7.22 -4.11
CA LEU A 192 16.18 7.54 -2.68
C LEU A 192 15.83 6.29 -1.87
N LEU A 193 14.79 5.55 -2.26
CA LEU A 193 14.34 4.33 -1.59
C LEU A 193 15.42 3.23 -1.59
N ASN A 194 16.10 3.03 -2.73
CA ASN A 194 17.23 2.09 -2.80
C ASN A 194 18.39 2.53 -1.90
N LYS A 195 18.71 3.83 -1.86
CA LYS A 195 19.74 4.37 -0.95
C LYS A 195 19.34 4.25 0.53
N ALA A 196 18.05 4.39 0.83
CA ALA A 196 17.55 4.34 2.20
C ALA A 196 17.75 2.95 2.82
N GLY A 197 17.64 1.87 2.02
CA GLY A 197 17.82 0.50 2.50
C GLY A 197 16.82 0.07 3.59
N GLU A 198 15.74 0.83 3.76
CA GLU A 198 14.62 0.51 4.65
C GLU A 198 13.34 1.11 4.04
N PRO A 199 12.14 0.58 4.37
CA PRO A 199 10.90 1.16 3.87
C PRO A 199 10.68 2.57 4.41
N VAL A 200 10.23 3.48 3.54
CA VAL A 200 10.02 4.90 3.88
C VAL A 200 8.52 5.20 3.92
N PRO A 201 7.99 5.84 4.97
CA PRO A 201 6.59 6.25 5.01
C PRO A 201 6.22 7.15 3.83
N ASN A 202 5.04 6.94 3.25
CA ASN A 202 4.58 7.68 2.08
C ASN A 202 4.59 9.19 2.27
N LYS A 203 4.04 9.69 3.38
CA LYS A 203 4.00 11.13 3.65
C LYS A 203 5.39 11.72 3.84
N VAL A 204 6.29 11.00 4.50
CA VAL A 204 7.70 11.42 4.64
C VAL A 204 8.33 11.58 3.25
N LEU A 205 8.17 10.59 2.37
CA LEU A 205 8.72 10.65 1.01
C LEU A 205 8.13 11.81 0.20
N GLN A 206 6.82 12.03 0.28
CA GLN A 206 6.16 13.16 -0.37
C GLN A 206 6.63 14.50 0.16
N PHE A 207 6.84 14.61 1.48
CA PHE A 207 7.32 15.82 2.10
C PHE A 207 8.76 16.14 1.67
N LEU A 208 9.66 15.16 1.65
CA LEU A 208 11.03 15.34 1.14
C LEU A 208 11.06 15.79 -0.33
N ALA A 209 10.11 15.29 -1.14
CA ALA A 209 9.96 15.71 -2.53
C ALA A 209 9.43 17.16 -2.61
N TRP A 210 8.44 17.50 -1.79
CA TRP A 210 7.87 18.84 -1.67
C TRP A 210 8.91 19.88 -1.21
N GLU A 211 9.86 19.54 -0.33
CA GLU A 211 10.93 20.47 0.10
C GLU A 211 11.80 20.97 -1.06
N VAL A 212 11.86 20.24 -2.17
CA VAL A 212 12.65 20.64 -3.34
C VAL A 212 11.79 21.29 -4.42
N MET A 213 10.57 20.79 -4.63
CA MET A 213 9.68 21.22 -5.72
C MET A 213 8.70 22.32 -5.30
N HIS A 214 8.44 22.45 -4.00
CA HIS A 214 7.50 23.38 -3.38
C HIS A 214 6.16 23.45 -4.13
N ARG A 215 5.81 24.61 -4.70
CA ARG A 215 4.55 24.86 -5.40
C ARG A 215 4.32 24.03 -6.65
N ALA A 216 5.38 23.45 -7.23
CA ALA A 216 5.25 22.58 -8.40
C ALA A 216 4.92 21.13 -8.00
N PHE A 217 4.92 20.80 -6.72
CA PHE A 217 4.66 19.45 -6.25
C PHE A 217 3.16 19.15 -6.17
N SER A 218 2.76 18.05 -6.80
CA SER A 218 1.42 17.47 -6.67
C SER A 218 1.53 16.11 -5.96
N PRO A 219 1.00 15.98 -4.73
CA PRO A 219 1.00 14.72 -3.98
C PRO A 219 0.40 13.54 -4.76
N GLN A 220 -0.70 13.79 -5.47
CA GLN A 220 -1.40 12.76 -6.24
C GLN A 220 -0.60 12.32 -7.47
N GLU A 221 -0.08 13.27 -8.25
CA GLU A 221 0.73 12.93 -9.44
C GLU A 221 2.00 12.19 -9.04
N PHE A 222 2.68 12.66 -7.98
CA PHE A 222 3.86 11.99 -7.45
C PHE A 222 3.56 10.56 -6.99
N PHE A 223 2.47 10.36 -6.24
CA PHE A 223 2.06 9.02 -5.82
C PHE A 223 1.76 8.15 -7.04
N ALA A 224 1.02 8.67 -8.03
CA ALA A 224 0.65 7.90 -9.22
C ALA A 224 1.87 7.46 -10.03
N ASP A 225 2.80 8.39 -10.28
CA ASP A 225 4.04 8.13 -11.01
C ASP A 225 4.93 7.12 -10.28
N LEU A 226 5.03 7.24 -8.96
CA LEU A 226 5.80 6.30 -8.14
C LEU A 226 5.12 4.92 -8.05
N PHE A 227 3.79 4.87 -7.96
CA PHE A 227 3.03 3.62 -7.92
C PHE A 227 3.13 2.84 -9.24
N ALA A 228 3.31 3.53 -10.36
CA ALA A 228 3.54 2.92 -11.67
C ALA A 228 5.02 2.54 -11.93
N HIS A 229 5.93 2.89 -11.03
CA HIS A 229 7.37 2.68 -11.23
C HIS A 229 7.77 1.23 -10.88
N GLU A 230 8.41 0.53 -11.82
CA GLU A 230 8.69 -0.92 -11.70
C GLU A 230 9.69 -1.27 -10.59
N GLU A 231 10.58 -0.36 -10.24
CA GLU A 231 11.63 -0.59 -9.23
C GLU A 231 11.20 -0.25 -7.78
N VAL A 232 9.92 -0.01 -7.53
CA VAL A 232 9.42 0.29 -6.17
C VAL A 232 8.14 -0.46 -5.88
N TYR A 233 7.83 -0.60 -4.59
CA TYR A 233 6.60 -1.25 -4.14
C TYR A 233 5.96 -0.47 -3.00
N PHE A 234 4.64 -0.29 -3.09
CA PHE A 234 3.84 0.31 -2.02
C PHE A 234 3.22 -0.77 -1.13
N LEU A 235 3.67 -0.82 0.13
CA LEU A 235 3.15 -1.72 1.14
C LEU A 235 1.84 -1.21 1.73
N SER A 236 0.95 -2.13 2.11
CA SER A 236 -0.30 -1.83 2.82
C SER A 236 -0.13 -1.14 4.17
N SER A 237 1.10 -1.15 4.71
CA SER A 237 1.49 -0.38 5.88
C SER A 237 1.68 1.11 5.61
N GLY A 238 1.46 1.60 4.39
CA GLY A 238 1.67 3.00 4.02
C GLY A 238 3.14 3.37 3.76
N HIS A 239 3.98 2.37 3.46
CA HIS A 239 5.42 2.55 3.24
C HIS A 239 5.80 2.18 1.81
N TRP A 240 6.81 2.87 1.27
CA TRP A 240 7.46 2.54 0.00
C TRP A 240 8.74 1.76 0.22
N CYS A 241 9.00 0.80 -0.65
CA CYS A 241 10.24 0.03 -0.71
C CYS A 241 10.89 0.19 -2.07
N GLY A 242 12.22 0.27 -2.10
CA GLY A 242 13.00 0.16 -3.33
C GLY A 242 13.21 -1.30 -3.73
N GLY A 243 13.49 -1.54 -5.02
CA GLY A 243 13.66 -2.86 -5.61
C GLY A 243 14.76 -3.69 -4.96
N ASP A 244 15.85 -3.05 -4.53
CA ASP A 244 16.95 -3.75 -3.83
C ASP A 244 16.45 -4.42 -2.54
N LEU A 245 15.59 -3.72 -1.79
CA LEU A 245 15.03 -4.21 -0.53
C LEU A 245 13.99 -5.33 -0.75
N ILE A 246 13.28 -5.31 -1.88
CA ILE A 246 12.38 -6.42 -2.27
C ILE A 246 13.19 -7.70 -2.47
N GLY A 247 14.39 -7.59 -3.06
CA GLY A 247 15.34 -8.70 -3.16
C GLY A 247 15.75 -9.26 -1.79
N GLU A 248 15.99 -8.39 -0.80
CA GLU A 248 16.30 -8.79 0.57
C GLU A 248 15.11 -9.43 1.29
N PHE A 249 13.89 -8.94 1.08
CA PHE A 249 12.68 -9.56 1.61
C PHE A 249 12.53 -10.99 1.12
N ASN A 250 12.77 -11.22 -0.17
CA ASN A 250 12.72 -12.56 -0.74
C ASN A 250 13.74 -13.50 -0.09
N GLN A 251 14.99 -13.05 0.14
CA GLN A 251 15.99 -13.85 0.85
C GLN A 251 15.64 -14.12 2.32
N THR A 252 14.98 -13.16 2.98
CA THR A 252 14.56 -13.30 4.39
C THR A 252 13.43 -14.32 4.56
N LEU A 253 12.63 -14.53 3.50
CA LEU A 253 11.46 -15.41 3.50
C LEU A 253 11.76 -16.87 3.08
N GLU A 254 12.98 -17.16 2.61
CA GLU A 254 13.46 -18.53 2.27
C GLU A 254 13.66 -19.42 3.52
#